data_AF-A0A955PPP7-F1
#
_entry.id   AF-A0A955PPP7-F1
#
_cell.length_a   1.000
_cell.length_b   1.000
_cell.length_c   1.000
_cell.angle_alpha   90.00
_cell.angle_beta   90.00
_cell.angle_gamma   90.00
#
_symmetry.space_group_name_H-M   'P 1'
#
loop_
_entity.id
_entity.type
_entity.pdbx_description
1 polymer ?
#
loop_
_entity_poly.entity_id
_entity_poly.type
_entity_poly.pdbx_seq_one_letter_code
_entity_poly.pdbx_strand_id
1 'polypeptide(L)' 'MKTWKQILQPALIMVPLFSCLAFGQPEEGYYRYPTIHGDTIAFVAEDDLWTVPATGGTAMRLTTTLSTVAY' A
#
# COMPACT_ATOMS: atom_id res chain seq x y z
N MET A 1 49.63 -30.03 -7.27
CA MET A 1 48.78 -30.31 -6.10
C MET A 1 48.22 -28.99 -5.60
N LYS A 2 46.92 -28.99 -5.32
CA LYS A 2 46.00 -27.85 -5.33
C LYS A 2 46.41 -26.73 -4.36
N THR A 3 46.29 -25.51 -4.85
CA THR A 3 46.65 -24.25 -4.20
C THR A 3 45.75 -23.97 -2.98
N TRP A 4 46.40 -23.82 -1.83
CA TRP A 4 45.95 -23.41 -0.49
C TRP A 4 45.05 -22.14 -0.40
N LYS A 5 44.58 -21.58 -1.52
CA LYS A 5 43.73 -20.38 -1.59
C LYS A 5 42.28 -20.58 -1.14
N GLN A 6 41.90 -21.76 -0.64
CA GLN A 6 40.50 -22.13 -0.41
C GLN A 6 40.06 -22.18 1.07
N ILE A 7 40.91 -21.79 2.03
CA ILE A 7 40.62 -22.02 3.46
C ILE A 7 40.33 -20.72 4.26
N LEU A 8 40.40 -19.53 3.66
CA LEU A 8 40.27 -18.26 4.41
C LEU A 8 39.07 -17.36 4.09
N GLN A 9 38.03 -17.83 3.38
CA GLN A 9 36.77 -17.09 3.27
C GLN A 9 35.54 -18.02 3.22
N PRO A 10 34.87 -18.22 4.36
CA PRO A 10 33.41 -18.23 4.35
C PRO A 10 32.89 -17.30 5.45
N ALA A 11 33.40 -16.07 5.50
CA ALA A 11 32.89 -15.02 6.41
C ALA A 11 32.20 -13.87 5.66
N LEU A 12 31.89 -14.07 4.37
CA LEU A 12 31.16 -13.11 3.53
C LEU A 12 29.85 -13.73 2.98
N ILE A 13 29.16 -14.53 3.79
CA ILE A 13 27.81 -15.01 3.48
C ILE A 13 26.95 -14.81 4.73
N MET A 14 26.82 -13.59 5.21
CA MET A 14 25.72 -13.24 6.12
C MET A 14 25.54 -11.72 6.26
N VAL A 15 25.59 -10.97 5.16
CA VAL A 15 24.82 -9.72 5.15
C VAL A 15 23.37 -10.20 5.16
N PRO A 16 22.56 -9.85 6.17
CA PRO A 16 21.24 -10.42 6.26
C PRO A 16 20.50 -10.04 4.99
N LEU A 17 19.96 -11.05 4.33
CA LEU A 17 18.84 -10.95 3.42
C LEU A 17 17.61 -10.51 4.23
N PHE A 18 17.74 -9.41 4.97
CA PHE A 18 16.63 -8.62 5.50
C PHE A 18 16.11 -7.86 4.29
N SER A 19 15.56 -8.61 3.34
CA SER A 19 14.69 -8.09 2.32
C SER A 19 13.65 -7.28 3.07
N CYS A 20 13.80 -5.96 2.97
CA CYS A 20 12.83 -4.99 3.42
C CYS A 20 11.49 -5.47 2.85
N LEU A 21 10.61 -6.00 3.69
CA LEU A 21 9.20 -6.12 3.37
C LEU A 21 8.74 -4.69 3.20
N ALA A 22 8.84 -4.16 1.99
CA ALA A 22 8.28 -2.89 1.61
C ALA A 22 6.76 -3.08 1.62
N PHE A 23 6.16 -2.98 2.80
CA PHE A 23 4.74 -2.71 2.90
C PHE A 23 4.52 -1.39 2.16
N GLY A 24 3.75 -1.43 1.07
CA GLY A 24 3.34 -0.22 0.37
C GLY A 24 2.80 0.76 1.41
N GLN A 25 3.34 1.98 1.41
CA GLN A 25 2.85 3.00 2.32
C GLN A 25 1.34 3.16 2.05
N PRO A 26 0.48 3.12 3.08
CA PRO A 26 -0.92 3.43 2.87
C PRO A 26 -0.99 4.79 2.19
N GLU A 27 -1.68 4.87 1.05
CA GLU A 27 -1.93 6.18 0.44
C GLU A 27 -2.73 7.01 1.44
N GLU A 28 -2.10 8.06 1.96
CA GLU A 28 -2.76 9.05 2.80
C GLU A 28 -3.65 9.93 1.91
N GLY A 29 -4.86 9.44 1.66
CA GLY A 29 -5.94 10.22 1.05
C GLY A 29 -6.56 11.19 2.05
N TYR A 30 -7.25 12.22 1.53
CA TYR A 30 -8.15 13.01 2.37
C TYR A 30 -9.49 12.28 2.51
N TYR A 31 -9.88 11.98 3.75
CA TYR A 31 -11.11 11.27 4.06
C TYR A 31 -12.08 12.21 4.76
N ARG A 32 -13.21 12.52 4.12
CA ARG A 32 -14.19 13.50 4.62
C ARG A 32 -15.57 12.86 4.79
N TYR A 33 -16.32 13.36 5.77
CA TYR A 33 -17.73 13.02 6.01
C TYR A 33 -18.02 11.50 6.07
N PRO A 34 -17.30 10.73 6.90
CA PRO A 34 -17.54 9.30 7.00
C PRO A 34 -18.92 9.01 7.61
N THR A 35 -19.59 8.01 7.08
CA THR A 35 -20.82 7.43 7.64
C THR A 35 -20.77 5.90 7.51
N ILE A 36 -21.54 5.19 8.33
CA ILE A 36 -21.54 3.72 8.36
C ILE A 36 -22.97 3.17 8.34
N HIS A 37 -23.20 2.11 7.57
CA HIS A 37 -24.44 1.34 7.56
C HIS A 37 -24.11 -0.15 7.49
N GLY A 38 -24.46 -0.90 8.54
CA GLY A 38 -24.01 -2.29 8.70
C GLY A 38 -22.48 -2.36 8.71
N ASP A 39 -21.90 -3.25 7.90
CA ASP A 39 -20.45 -3.44 7.77
C ASP A 39 -19.83 -2.62 6.63
N THR A 40 -20.50 -1.59 6.11
CA THR A 40 -19.98 -0.74 5.03
C THR A 40 -19.82 0.70 5.51
N ILE A 41 -18.60 1.22 5.35
CA ILE A 41 -18.28 2.63 5.59
C ILE A 41 -18.34 3.35 4.25
N ALA A 42 -19.05 4.47 4.18
CA ALA A 42 -19.07 5.39 3.05
C ALA A 42 -18.39 6.71 3.43
N PHE A 43 -17.59 7.28 2.54
CA PHE A 43 -16.84 8.52 2.78
C PHE A 43 -16.55 9.26 1.47
N VAL A 44 -16.14 10.52 1.58
CA VAL A 44 -15.72 11.35 0.44
C VAL A 44 -14.20 11.42 0.38
N ALA A 45 -13.63 11.09 -0.79
CA ALA A 45 -12.22 11.24 -1.14
C ALA A 45 -12.11 11.50 -2.65
N GLU A 46 -11.06 12.20 -3.10
CA GLU A 46 -10.89 12.58 -4.51
C GLU A 46 -12.14 13.21 -5.17
N ASP A 47 -12.89 13.98 -4.38
CA ASP A 47 -14.15 14.65 -4.74
C ASP A 47 -15.24 13.70 -5.25
N ASP A 48 -15.13 12.42 -4.90
CA ASP A 48 -16.09 11.37 -5.21
C ASP A 48 -16.49 10.58 -3.95
N LEU A 49 -17.55 9.80 -4.08
CA LEU A 49 -18.04 8.91 -3.04
C LEU A 49 -17.30 7.57 -3.11
N TRP A 50 -16.84 7.10 -1.97
CA TRP A 50 -16.13 5.83 -1.79
C TRP A 50 -16.79 4.98 -0.73
N THR A 51 -16.59 3.66 -0.82
CA THR A 51 -17.00 2.68 0.21
C THR A 51 -15.91 1.70 0.55
N VAL A 52 -15.85 1.24 1.80
CA VAL A 52 -14.93 0.20 2.28
C VAL A 52 -15.62 -0.68 3.34
N PRO A 53 -15.28 -1.97 3.46
CA PRO A 53 -15.75 -2.79 4.57
C PRO A 53 -15.29 -2.23 5.92
N ALA A 54 -16.12 -2.35 6.96
CA ALA A 54 -15.79 -1.93 8.32
C ALA A 54 -14.63 -2.75 8.93
N THR A 55 -14.42 -3.97 8.44
CA THR A 55 -13.25 -4.80 8.75
C THR A 55 -11.95 -4.30 8.14
N GLY A 56 -12.00 -3.23 7.33
CA GLY A 56 -10.92 -2.80 6.46
C GLY A 56 -10.85 -3.60 5.16
N GLY A 57 -9.98 -3.16 4.26
CA GLY A 57 -9.78 -3.77 2.94
C GLY A 57 -9.63 -2.72 1.85
N THR A 58 -9.95 -3.11 0.62
CA THR A 58 -9.86 -2.23 -0.55
C THR A 58 -11.10 -1.33 -0.63
N ALA A 59 -10.87 -0.02 -0.71
CA ALA A 59 -11.94 0.94 -0.97
C ALA A 59 -12.37 0.90 -2.45
N MET A 60 -13.66 1.09 -2.70
CA MET A 60 -14.25 1.13 -4.04
C MET A 60 -14.94 2.46 -4.28
N ARG A 61 -14.65 3.07 -5.43
CA ARG A 61 -15.25 4.33 -5.87
C ARG A 61 -16.66 4.08 -6.42
N LEU A 62 -17.65 4.86 -5.98
CA LEU A 62 -19.05 4.76 -6.40
C LEU A 62 -19.44 5.82 -7.44
N THR A 63 -18.78 6.97 -7.42
CA THR A 63 -19.04 8.05 -8.38
C THR A 63 -17.75 8.43 -9.12
N THR A 64 -17.91 8.93 -10.33
CA THR A 64 -16.82 9.59 -11.06
C THR A 64 -17.36 10.91 -11.58
N THR A 65 -16.93 12.00 -10.99
CA THR A 65 -17.34 13.33 -11.46
C THR A 65 -16.47 13.74 -12.65
N LEU A 66 -17.08 13.86 -13.85
CA LEU A 66 -16.43 14.46 -15.00
C LEU A 66 -16.53 15.99 -14.89
N SER A 67 -15.49 16.62 -14.37
CA SER A 67 -15.37 18.08 -14.43
C SER A 67 -14.77 18.51 -15.77
N THR A 68 -15.63 18.82 -16.74
CA THR A 68 -15.19 19.53 -17.96
C THR A 68 -15.06 21.01 -17.63
N VAL A 69 -13.82 21.50 -17.48
CA VAL A 69 -13.57 22.94 -17.43
C VAL A 69 -13.52 23.45 -18.88
N ALA A 70 -14.63 24.01 -19.35
CA ALA A 70 -14.63 24.80 -20.58
C ALA A 70 -14.23 26.24 -20.20
N TYR A 71 -13.08 26.67 -20.70
CA TYR A 71 -12.61 28.06 -20.64
C TYR A 71 -13.22 28.88 -21.78
#